data_AF-A0A3P8GYP3-F1
#
_entry.id   AF-A0A3P8GYP3-F1
#
_cell.length_a   1.000
_cell.length_b   1.000
_cell.length_c   1.000
_cell.angle_alpha   90.00
_cell.angle_beta   90.00
_cell.angle_gamma   90.00
#
_symmetry.space_group_name_H-M   'P 1'
#
loop_
_entity.id
_entity.type
_entity.pdbx_description
1 polymer ?
#
loop_
_entity_poly.entity_id
_entity_poly.type
_entity_poly.pdbx_seq_one_letter_code
_entity_poly.pdbx_strand_id
1 'polypeptide(L)' 'MGSFIPSPISSYSPEADSAGGFTLPTEYSPLDWKAELLVSPHNADNEMDVNRLRSSHPTHESAFVIRDDRLLGE' A
#
# COMPACT_ATOMS: atom_id res chain seq x y z
N MET A 1 1.72 -2.30 16.44
CA MET A 1 1.66 -3.56 15.68
C MET A 1 0.22 -4.05 15.72
N GLY A 2 -0.57 -3.77 14.68
CA GLY A 2 -1.96 -4.23 14.61
C GLY A 2 -2.00 -5.68 14.15
N SER A 3 -2.66 -6.56 14.89
CA SER A 3 -2.82 -7.97 14.49
C SER A 3 -3.88 -8.08 13.41
N PHE A 4 -3.53 -8.66 12.27
CA PHE A 4 -4.51 -9.10 11.28
C PHE A 4 -5.22 -10.35 11.83
N ILE A 5 -6.52 -10.27 12.05
CA ILE A 5 -7.35 -11.42 12.39
C ILE A 5 -8.00 -11.86 11.07
N PRO A 6 -7.60 -12.99 10.47
CA PRO A 6 -8.33 -13.51 9.33
C PRO A 6 -9.71 -13.98 9.83
N SER A 7 -10.77 -13.48 9.19
CA SER A 7 -12.13 -13.96 9.43
C SER A 7 -12.19 -15.47 9.19
N PRO A 8 -13.02 -16.21 9.94
CA PRO A 8 -13.13 -17.65 9.76
C PRO A 8 -13.59 -17.94 8.33
N ILE A 9 -12.87 -18.85 7.66
CA ILE A 9 -13.34 -19.46 6.41
C ILE A 9 -14.72 -20.02 6.68
N SER A 10 -15.74 -19.39 6.10
CA SER A 10 -17.09 -19.93 6.08
C SER A 10 -17.04 -21.17 5.20
N SER A 11 -17.25 -22.34 5.81
CA SER A 11 -17.42 -23.59 5.08
C SER A 11 -18.64 -23.47 4.18
N TYR A 12 -18.41 -23.16 2.91
CA TYR A 12 -19.42 -23.02 1.88
C TYR A 12 -20.15 -24.35 1.66
N SER A 13 -21.47 -24.35 1.89
CA SER A 13 -22.37 -25.45 1.54
C SER A 13 -23.12 -25.07 0.26
N PRO A 14 -22.97 -25.80 -0.86
CA PRO A 14 -23.52 -25.42 -2.15
C PRO A 14 -25.06 -25.55 -2.27
N GLU A 15 -25.74 -26.09 -1.26
CA GLU A 15 -27.17 -26.38 -1.34
C GLU A 15 -28.11 -25.19 -1.00
N ALA A 16 -27.58 -24.05 -0.50
CA ALA A 16 -28.40 -22.95 0.01
C ALA A 16 -28.72 -21.81 -1.00
N ASP A 17 -28.05 -21.75 -2.17
CA ASP A 17 -28.10 -20.56 -3.06
C ASP A 17 -29.00 -20.72 -4.30
N SER A 18 -30.08 -21.52 -4.22
CA SER A 18 -30.98 -21.76 -5.37
C SER A 18 -31.97 -20.61 -5.70
N ALA A 19 -31.79 -19.39 -5.18
CA ALA A 19 -32.69 -18.26 -5.47
C ALA A 19 -32.00 -16.91 -5.79
N GLY A 20 -30.68 -16.90 -6.02
CA GLY A 20 -29.97 -15.67 -6.38
C GLY A 20 -28.45 -15.78 -6.27
N GLY A 21 -27.91 -16.96 -6.60
CA GLY A 21 -26.54 -17.35 -6.31
C GLY A 21 -25.50 -16.44 -6.96
N PHE A 22 -24.71 -15.78 -6.12
CA PHE A 22 -23.44 -15.19 -6.52
C PHE A 22 -22.46 -16.36 -6.70
N THR A 23 -22.34 -16.88 -7.92
CA THR A 23 -21.35 -17.94 -8.21
C THR A 23 -19.96 -17.32 -8.15
N LEU A 24 -19.19 -17.66 -7.12
CA LEU A 24 -17.79 -17.27 -7.05
C LEU A 24 -17.03 -17.89 -8.24
N PRO A 25 -16.19 -17.12 -8.96
CA PRO A 25 -15.38 -17.64 -10.04
C PRO A 25 -14.52 -18.81 -9.56
N THR A 26 -14.52 -19.91 -10.31
CA THR A 26 -13.70 -21.10 -10.01
C THR A 26 -12.20 -20.85 -10.27
N GLU A 27 -11.89 -19.81 -11.05
CA GLU A 27 -10.54 -19.41 -11.41
C GLU A 27 -10.48 -17.88 -11.50
N TYR A 28 -9.44 -17.28 -10.92
CA TYR A 28 -9.19 -15.84 -10.99
C TYR A 28 -8.03 -15.57 -11.95
N SER A 29 -8.23 -14.65 -12.89
CA SER A 29 -7.18 -14.16 -13.77
C SER A 29 -6.39 -13.04 -13.08
N PRO A 30 -5.07 -12.92 -13.28
CA PRO A 30 -4.32 -11.73 -12.87
C PRO A 30 -4.89 -10.43 -13.42
N LEU A 31 -5.62 -10.48 -14.54
CA LEU A 31 -6.27 -9.33 -15.17
C LEU A 31 -7.55 -8.89 -14.45
N ASP A 32 -8.12 -9.73 -13.58
CA ASP A 32 -9.30 -9.37 -12.76
C ASP A 32 -8.94 -8.42 -11.62
N TRP A 33 -7.64 -8.27 -11.33
CA TRP A 33 -7.12 -7.46 -10.25
C TRP A 33 -6.55 -6.14 -10.80
N LYS A 34 -7.11 -5.03 -10.34
CA LYS A 34 -6.53 -3.70 -10.55
C LYS A 34 -5.90 -3.22 -9.26
N ALA A 35 -4.60 -2.94 -9.30
CA ALA A 35 -3.93 -2.20 -8.25
C ALA A 35 -4.03 -0.69 -8.53
N GLU A 36 -4.38 0.08 -7.51
CA GLU A 36 -4.41 1.54 -7.58
C GLU A 36 -3.58 2.09 -6.42
N LEU A 37 -2.68 3.03 -6.73
CA LEU A 37 -1.87 3.68 -5.73
C LEU A 37 -2.71 4.77 -5.04
N LEU A 38 -3.16 4.47 -3.82
CA LEU A 38 -3.98 5.40 -3.04
C LEU A 38 -3.16 6.49 -2.36
N VAL A 39 -1.90 6.21 -2.04
CA VAL A 39 -0.98 7.11 -1.34
C VAL A 39 0.41 6.99 -1.96
N SER A 40 1.00 8.13 -2.30
CA SER A 40 2.37 8.18 -2.82
C SER A 40 3.36 7.70 -1.76
N PRO A 41 4.37 6.88 -2.13
CA PRO A 41 5.44 6.49 -1.23
C PRO A 41 6.18 7.72 -0.68
N HIS A 42 6.53 7.68 0.61
CA HIS A 42 7.34 8.71 1.27
C HIS A 42 8.81 8.28 1.27
N ASN A 43 9.44 8.32 0.10
CA ASN A 43 10.83 7.91 -0.11
C ASN A 43 11.61 9.01 -0.86
N ALA A 44 12.88 8.73 -1.23
CA ALA A 44 13.73 9.68 -1.95
C ALA A 44 13.24 10.02 -3.36
N ASP A 45 12.43 9.16 -3.98
CA ASP A 45 11.84 9.40 -5.31
C ASP A 45 10.69 10.41 -5.27
N ASN A 46 10.13 10.68 -4.09
CA ASN A 46 9.06 11.64 -3.90
C ASN A 46 9.62 13.06 -3.74
N GLU A 47 9.76 13.76 -4.87
CA GLU A 47 10.32 15.12 -4.94
C GLU A 47 9.60 16.11 -4.00
N MET A 48 8.27 15.97 -3.84
CA MET A 48 7.50 16.83 -2.96
C MET A 48 7.91 16.64 -1.50
N ASP A 49 8.10 15.41 -1.06
CA ASP A 49 8.56 15.12 0.30
C ASP A 49 10.03 15.47 0.52
N VAL A 50 10.89 15.25 -0.47
CA VAL A 50 12.29 15.69 -0.42
C VAL A 50 12.36 17.21 -0.26
N ASN A 51 11.58 17.95 -1.05
CA ASN A 51 11.51 19.40 -0.97
C ASN A 51 10.96 19.86 0.38
N ARG A 52 9.89 19.22 0.87
CA ARG A 52 9.31 19.48 2.19
C ARG A 52 10.34 19.27 3.30
N LEU A 53 11.11 18.18 3.26
CA LEU A 53 12.15 17.89 4.24
C LEU A 53 13.27 18.94 4.19
N ARG A 54 13.74 19.31 2.99
CA ARG A 54 14.76 20.35 2.81
C ARG A 54 14.30 21.72 3.31
N SER A 55 13.06 22.12 3.04
CA SER A 55 12.52 23.42 3.45
C SER A 55 12.19 23.51 4.94
N SER A 56 12.07 22.37 5.63
CA SER A 56 11.76 22.31 7.06
C SER A 56 12.99 22.48 7.97
N HIS A 57 14.19 22.49 7.38
CA HIS A 57 15.45 22.62 8.10
C HIS A 57 16.17 23.92 7.73
N PRO A 58 17.04 24.44 8.61
CA PRO A 58 17.95 25.53 8.27
C PRO A 58 18.72 25.25 6.97
N THR A 59 19.03 26.30 6.20
CA THR A 59 19.68 26.18 4.88
C THR A 59 20.96 25.32 4.91
N HIS A 60 21.77 25.46 5.97
CA HIS A 60 23.01 24.71 6.13
C HIS A 60 22.81 23.21 6.41
N GLU A 61 21.62 22.80 6.81
CA GLU A 61 21.26 21.40 7.05
C GLU A 61 20.58 20.78 5.82
N SER A 62 19.90 21.56 4.99
CA SER A 62 19.09 21.09 3.86
C SER A 62 19.83 20.16 2.87
N ALA A 63 21.13 20.39 2.65
CA ALA A 63 21.98 19.56 1.79
C ALA A 63 22.34 18.19 2.39
N PHE A 64 22.09 17.99 3.68
CA PHE A 64 22.48 16.81 4.44
C PHE A 64 21.29 15.99 4.97
N VAL A 65 20.07 16.53 4.90
CA VAL A 65 18.85 15.85 5.37
C VAL A 65 18.60 14.55 4.59
N ILE A 66 18.84 14.54 3.28
CA ILE A 66 18.76 13.34 2.44
C ILE A 66 20.14 13.07 1.84
N ARG A 67 20.68 11.88 2.09
CA ARG A 67 21.97 11.38 1.56
C ARG A 67 21.80 9.93 1.14
N ASP A 68 22.35 9.55 -0.01
CA ASP A 68 22.27 8.19 -0.56
C ASP A 68 20.84 7.62 -0.50
N ASP A 69 19.88 8.44 -0.94
CA ASP A 69 18.44 8.15 -0.96
C ASP A 69 17.81 7.80 0.41
N ARG A 70 18.50 8.17 1.50
CA ARG A 70 18.10 7.88 2.87
C ARG A 70 18.06 9.15 3.71
N LEU A 71 17.18 9.14 4.70
CA LEU A 71 17.14 10.17 5.73
C LEU A 71 18.44 10.11 6.53
N LEU A 72 19.23 11.20 6.51
CA LEU A 72 20.53 11.34 7.19
C LEU A 72 21.64 10.35 6.76
N GLY A 73 21.37 9.41 5.86
CA GLY A 73 22.36 8.55 5.22
C GLY A 73 22.80 7.31 6.00
N GLU A 74 21.96 6.75 6.89
CA GLU A 74 22.25 5.47 7.58
C GLU A 74 21.88 4.23 6.76
#